data_AF-A0A8J7E2E2-F1
#
_entry.id   AF-A0A8J7E2E2-F1
#
_cell.length_a   1.000
_cell.length_b   1.000
_cell.length_c   1.000
_cell.angle_alpha   90.00
_cell.angle_beta   90.00
_cell.angle_gamma   90.00
#
_symmetry.space_group_name_H-M   'P 1'
#
loop_
_entity.id
_entity.type
_entity.pdbx_description
1 polymer ?
#
loop_
_entity_poly.entity_id
_entity_poly.type
_entity_poly.pdbx_seq_one_letter_code
_entity_poly.pdbx_strand_id
1 'polypeptide(L)'
;EWRDVSLAVALCTGRRMAEVHCSGQFRIIDDYTVGFTGQLKGKEAVVYFDRNGLRQRCSKDDFLKMRRLGQLPSEAKYIPIGDFELQIPTLVEAELVTAGVEWLEANKKRLPRKEDPERVNRRWSKVLNKRAKLWDFLPEGENMTYHRTRAGYVAAHLNNANVKLFDYLTQIRWILGDNDEATIRAYQRYEIKPGTVTKI
;
A
#
# COMPACT_ATOMS: atom_id res chain seq x y z
N GLU A 1 2.30 7.54 -21.16
CA GLU A 1 3.46 8.30 -20.60
C GLU A 1 3.79 7.71 -19.22
N TRP A 2 5.06 7.61 -18.80
CA TRP A 2 5.44 6.80 -17.61
C TRP A 2 4.92 7.32 -16.26
N ARG A 3 4.68 8.62 -16.13
CA ARG A 3 4.18 9.22 -14.88
C ARG A 3 2.72 8.84 -14.64
N ASP A 4 1.94 8.62 -15.69
CA ASP A 4 0.57 8.11 -15.57
C ASP A 4 0.55 6.66 -15.13
N VAL A 5 1.42 5.81 -15.70
CA VAL A 5 1.55 4.41 -15.27
C VAL A 5 1.92 4.34 -13.78
N SER A 6 2.86 5.18 -13.35
CA SER A 6 3.26 5.32 -11.95
C SER A 6 2.10 5.73 -11.02
N LEU A 7 1.36 6.79 -11.39
CA LEU A 7 0.19 7.26 -10.64
C LEU A 7 -0.93 6.22 -10.60
N ALA A 8 -1.19 5.54 -11.72
CA ALA A 8 -2.19 4.49 -11.83
C ALA A 8 -1.85 3.30 -10.93
N VAL A 9 -0.62 2.80 -10.96
CA VAL A 9 -0.17 1.72 -10.07
C VAL A 9 -0.34 2.13 -8.60
N ALA A 10 0.06 3.35 -8.24
CA ALA A 10 -0.08 3.84 -6.87
C ALA A 10 -1.54 3.98 -6.44
N LEU A 11 -2.42 4.47 -7.33
CA LEU A 11 -3.86 4.58 -7.09
C LEU A 11 -4.53 3.22 -6.98
N CYS A 12 -4.12 2.23 -7.77
CA CYS A 12 -4.78 0.92 -7.80
C CYS A 12 -4.34 0.01 -6.65
N THR A 13 -3.24 0.31 -5.96
CA THR A 13 -2.64 -0.55 -4.91
C THR A 13 -2.50 0.16 -3.55
N GLY A 14 -2.73 1.47 -3.54
CA GLY A 14 -2.46 2.34 -2.40
C GLY A 14 -0.98 2.42 -2.02
N ARG A 15 -0.02 1.87 -2.79
CA ARG A 15 1.41 1.86 -2.42
C ARG A 15 2.07 3.23 -2.52
N ARG A 16 3.10 3.44 -1.71
CA ARG A 16 3.89 4.68 -1.69
C ARG A 16 4.78 4.77 -2.92
N MET A 17 5.18 5.98 -3.30
CA MET A 17 6.06 6.24 -4.44
C MET A 17 7.32 5.36 -4.42
N ALA A 18 7.98 5.27 -3.26
CA ALA A 18 9.19 4.48 -3.13
C ALA A 18 8.94 2.96 -3.12
N GLU A 19 7.73 2.51 -2.77
CA GLU A 19 7.34 1.10 -2.90
C GLU A 19 7.12 0.75 -4.38
N VAL A 20 6.41 1.60 -5.14
CA VAL A 20 6.22 1.43 -6.58
C VAL A 20 7.56 1.44 -7.33
N HIS A 21 8.41 2.41 -7.01
CA HIS A 21 9.61 2.70 -7.80
C HIS A 21 10.92 2.12 -7.24
N CYS A 22 10.91 1.38 -6.14
CA CYS A 22 12.13 0.82 -5.57
C CYS A 22 11.88 -0.52 -4.88
N SER A 23 11.29 -0.53 -3.68
CA SER A 23 11.31 -1.70 -2.81
C SER A 23 10.26 -2.76 -3.14
N GLY A 24 9.14 -2.36 -3.76
CA GLY A 24 7.97 -3.20 -3.90
C GLY A 24 8.17 -4.39 -4.83
N GLN A 25 7.58 -5.53 -4.50
CA GLN A 25 7.36 -6.61 -5.45
C GLN A 25 5.89 -6.98 -5.44
N PHE A 26 5.37 -7.34 -6.60
CA PHE A 26 3.97 -7.68 -6.81
C PHE A 26 3.89 -9.04 -7.47
N ARG A 27 3.00 -9.89 -6.96
CA ARG A 27 2.73 -11.23 -7.51
C ARG A 27 1.22 -11.39 -7.62
N ILE A 28 0.73 -11.91 -8.74
CA ILE A 28 -0.70 -12.19 -8.92
C ILE A 28 -1.10 -13.28 -7.91
N ILE A 29 -2.19 -13.05 -7.19
CA ILE A 29 -2.84 -14.05 -6.32
C ILE A 29 -4.14 -14.51 -6.97
N ASP A 30 -4.98 -13.55 -7.37
CA ASP A 30 -6.23 -13.75 -8.11
C ASP A 30 -6.52 -12.51 -8.97
N ASP A 31 -7.67 -12.49 -9.63
CA ASP A 31 -8.07 -11.46 -10.59
C ASP A 31 -7.97 -10.03 -10.05
N TYR A 32 -8.24 -9.80 -8.76
CA TYR A 32 -8.27 -8.47 -8.14
C TYR A 32 -7.43 -8.39 -6.85
N THR A 33 -6.47 -9.29 -6.70
CA THR A 33 -5.58 -9.34 -5.54
C THR A 33 -4.15 -9.61 -5.97
N VAL A 34 -3.23 -8.81 -5.43
CA VAL A 34 -1.78 -9.05 -5.57
C VAL A 34 -1.14 -9.28 -4.21
N GLY A 35 -0.16 -10.17 -4.17
CA GLY A 35 0.79 -10.28 -3.08
C GLY A 35 1.82 -9.16 -3.18
N PHE A 36 2.07 -8.46 -2.09
CA PHE A 36 3.00 -7.33 -2.02
C PHE A 36 4.04 -7.53 -0.93
N THR A 37 5.32 -7.43 -1.29
CA THR A 37 6.46 -7.33 -0.36
C THR A 37 7.22 -6.03 -0.58
N GLY A 38 8.12 -5.66 0.34
CA GLY A 38 8.91 -4.42 0.26
C GLY A 38 8.26 -3.22 0.93
N GLN A 39 7.38 -3.43 1.91
CA GLN A 39 6.79 -2.35 2.73
C GLN A 39 7.88 -1.52 3.41
N LEU A 40 7.86 -0.20 3.22
CA LEU A 40 8.91 0.69 3.75
C LEU A 40 8.60 1.28 5.13
N LYS A 41 7.32 1.50 5.43
CA LYS A 41 6.88 2.04 6.73
C LYS A 41 6.10 0.99 7.51
N GLY A 42 6.42 0.90 8.79
CA GLY A 42 5.91 -0.06 9.76
C GLY A 42 7.07 -0.57 10.57
N LYS A 43 7.18 -0.17 11.85
CA LYS A 43 8.21 -0.68 12.78
C LYS A 43 7.89 -2.08 13.30
N GLU A 44 6.76 -2.61 12.88
CA GLU A 44 6.20 -3.86 13.36
C GLU A 44 6.59 -5.00 12.44
N ALA A 45 6.62 -6.19 13.02
CA ALA A 45 6.66 -7.42 12.28
C ALA A 45 5.31 -8.10 12.39
N VAL A 46 5.14 -9.08 11.51
CA VAL A 46 4.08 -10.04 11.64
C VAL A 46 4.60 -11.22 12.46
N VAL A 47 3.86 -11.61 13.50
CA VAL A 47 4.16 -12.79 14.31
C VAL A 47 3.22 -13.92 13.90
N TYR A 48 3.81 -15.06 13.50
CA TYR A 48 3.04 -16.26 13.12
C TYR A 48 2.97 -17.26 14.26
N PHE A 49 1.81 -17.89 14.45
CA PHE A 49 1.60 -19.05 15.33
C PHE A 49 1.23 -20.22 14.42
N ASP A 50 2.00 -21.31 14.43
CA ASP A 50 1.97 -22.32 13.36
C ASP A 50 0.70 -23.19 13.33
N ARG A 51 0.03 -23.42 14.47
CA ARG A 51 -1.06 -24.39 14.58
C ARG A 51 -2.47 -23.86 14.29
N ASN A 52 -2.68 -22.54 14.26
CA ASN A 52 -4.03 -21.93 14.08
C ASN A 52 -4.11 -20.82 13.02
N GLY A 53 -3.04 -20.58 12.25
CA GLY A 53 -2.98 -19.46 11.30
C GLY A 53 -2.74 -18.09 11.97
N LEU A 54 -2.16 -17.16 11.20
CA LEU A 54 -1.63 -15.86 11.61
C LEU A 54 -2.72 -14.91 12.18
N ARG A 55 -2.34 -13.93 13.03
CA ARG A 55 -2.62 -12.46 12.85
C ARG A 55 -2.46 -11.60 14.13
N GLN A 56 -1.27 -11.54 14.76
CA GLN A 56 -0.93 -10.33 15.54
C GLN A 56 0.25 -9.61 14.89
N ARG A 57 0.06 -8.32 14.63
CA ARG A 57 1.18 -7.40 14.43
C ARG A 57 1.66 -6.98 15.80
N CYS A 58 2.97 -6.95 15.99
CA CYS A 58 3.53 -6.34 17.17
C CYS A 58 4.90 -5.76 16.85
N SER A 59 5.36 -4.86 17.71
CA SER A 59 6.73 -4.37 17.61
C SER A 59 7.72 -5.49 17.91
N LYS A 60 8.98 -5.31 17.50
CA LYS A 60 10.06 -6.24 17.87
C LYS A 60 10.18 -6.38 19.39
N ASP A 61 10.04 -5.28 20.11
CA ASP A 61 10.16 -5.26 21.57
C ASP A 61 9.02 -6.02 22.23
N ASP A 62 7.80 -5.87 21.71
CA ASP A 62 6.64 -6.63 22.17
C ASP A 62 6.79 -8.12 21.88
N PHE A 63 7.25 -8.49 20.68
CA PHE A 63 7.56 -9.90 20.35
C PHE A 63 8.57 -10.49 21.35
N LEU A 64 9.69 -9.78 21.59
CA LEU A 64 10.71 -10.23 22.53
C LEU A 64 10.21 -10.27 23.97
N LYS A 65 9.30 -9.37 24.36
CA LYS A 65 8.65 -9.38 25.67
C LYS A 65 7.73 -10.59 25.81
N MET A 66 6.81 -10.82 24.86
CA MET A 66 5.89 -11.96 24.88
C MET A 66 6.65 -13.30 24.86
N ARG A 67 7.75 -13.39 24.11
CA ARG A 67 8.61 -14.59 24.10
C ARG A 67 9.27 -14.83 25.46
N ARG A 68 9.81 -13.79 26.11
CA ARG A 68 10.39 -13.88 27.45
C ARG A 68 9.36 -14.28 28.51
N LEU A 69 8.11 -13.83 28.35
CA LEU A 69 7.01 -14.16 29.26
C LEU A 69 6.35 -15.53 28.98
N GLY A 70 6.84 -16.30 27.99
CA GLY A 70 6.26 -17.60 27.63
C GLY A 70 4.86 -17.50 27.00
N GLN A 71 4.48 -16.33 26.50
CA GLN A 71 3.16 -16.05 25.90
C GLN A 71 3.10 -16.39 24.40
N LEU A 72 4.23 -16.74 23.80
CA LEU A 72 4.33 -17.19 22.42
C LEU A 72 4.71 -18.67 22.40
N PRO A 73 4.12 -19.47 21.50
CA PRO A 73 4.55 -20.84 21.32
C PRO A 73 5.95 -20.89 20.70
N SER A 74 6.61 -22.03 20.85
CA SER A 74 8.02 -22.23 20.45
C SER A 74 8.30 -21.94 18.97
N GLU A 75 7.33 -22.24 18.12
CA GLU A 75 7.29 -22.05 16.68
C GLU A 75 7.12 -20.61 16.24
N ALA A 76 6.83 -19.68 17.15
CA ALA A 76 6.49 -18.32 16.78
C ALA A 76 7.65 -17.61 16.09
N LYS A 77 7.40 -17.10 14.88
CA LYS A 77 8.40 -16.40 14.05
C LYS A 77 8.08 -14.91 13.96
N TYR A 78 9.12 -14.10 14.08
CA TYR A 78 9.10 -12.67 13.79
C TYR A 78 9.52 -12.44 12.34
N ILE A 79 8.63 -11.89 11.53
CA ILE A 79 8.90 -11.58 10.11
C ILE A 79 8.78 -10.06 9.91
N PRO A 80 9.87 -9.34 9.57
CA PRO A 80 9.80 -7.91 9.28
C PRO A 80 8.70 -7.61 8.25
N ILE A 81 7.94 -6.53 8.44
CA ILE A 81 6.82 -6.21 7.52
C ILE A 81 7.28 -6.03 6.07
N GLY A 82 8.52 -5.62 5.84
CA GLY A 82 9.11 -5.51 4.51
C GLY A 82 9.28 -6.87 3.81
N ASP A 83 9.47 -7.95 4.57
CA ASP A 83 9.65 -9.31 4.07
C ASP A 83 8.34 -10.11 4.07
N PHE A 84 7.30 -9.59 4.71
CA PHE A 84 5.98 -10.22 4.76
C PHE A 84 5.17 -9.91 3.50
N GLU A 85 4.62 -10.96 2.86
CA GLU A 85 3.74 -10.79 1.70
C GLU A 85 2.33 -10.37 2.16
N LEU A 86 2.02 -9.09 2.00
CA LEU A 86 0.69 -8.54 2.21
C LEU A 86 -0.20 -8.88 1.02
N GLN A 87 -1.35 -9.49 1.26
CA GLN A 87 -2.38 -9.61 0.24
C GLN A 87 -3.13 -8.28 0.16
N ILE A 88 -3.06 -7.62 -0.99
CA ILE A 88 -3.66 -6.31 -1.22
C ILE A 88 -4.68 -6.39 -2.36
N PRO A 89 -5.93 -5.95 -2.13
CA PRO A 89 -6.91 -5.86 -3.20
C PRO A 89 -6.53 -4.72 -4.15
N THR A 90 -6.81 -4.90 -5.44
CA THR A 90 -6.50 -3.93 -6.50
C THR A 90 -7.79 -3.34 -7.06
N LEU A 91 -7.72 -2.07 -7.50
CA LEU A 91 -8.88 -1.39 -8.12
C LEU A 91 -9.11 -1.78 -9.58
N VAL A 92 -8.17 -2.52 -10.17
CA VAL A 92 -8.18 -3.05 -11.54
C VAL A 92 -7.65 -4.48 -11.49
N GLU A 93 -7.73 -5.20 -12.60
CA GLU A 93 -7.17 -6.55 -12.69
C GLU A 93 -5.69 -6.60 -12.27
N ALA A 94 -5.33 -7.63 -11.50
CA ALA A 94 -4.00 -7.85 -10.96
C ALA A 94 -2.91 -7.92 -12.06
N GLU A 95 -3.28 -8.43 -13.24
CA GLU A 95 -2.44 -8.43 -14.44
C GLU A 95 -2.05 -7.02 -14.88
N LEU A 96 -3.00 -6.07 -14.87
CA LEU A 96 -2.71 -4.69 -15.26
C LEU A 96 -1.78 -3.99 -14.25
N VAL A 97 -1.93 -4.29 -12.96
CA VAL A 97 -1.04 -3.77 -11.92
C VAL A 97 0.39 -4.27 -12.13
N THR A 98 0.56 -5.59 -12.31
CA THR A 98 1.88 -6.20 -12.50
C THR A 98 2.52 -5.74 -13.80
N ALA A 99 1.77 -5.71 -14.91
CA ALA A 99 2.23 -5.17 -16.19
C ALA A 99 2.68 -3.70 -16.08
N GLY A 100 1.96 -2.87 -15.32
CA GLY A 100 2.35 -1.48 -15.08
C GLY A 100 3.69 -1.36 -14.35
N VAL A 101 3.92 -2.20 -13.34
CA VAL A 101 5.19 -2.23 -12.58
C VAL A 101 6.34 -2.73 -13.45
N GLU A 102 6.13 -3.81 -14.21
CA GLU A 102 7.12 -4.37 -15.14
C GLU A 102 7.48 -3.37 -16.24
N TRP A 103 6.48 -2.67 -16.79
CA TRP A 103 6.71 -1.63 -17.78
C TRP A 103 7.55 -0.48 -17.21
N LEU A 104 7.30 -0.05 -15.97
CA LEU A 104 8.12 0.97 -15.29
C LEU A 104 9.58 0.48 -15.13
N GLU A 105 9.78 -0.80 -14.82
CA GLU A 105 11.11 -1.40 -14.70
C GLU A 105 11.85 -1.41 -16.04
N ALA A 106 11.21 -1.93 -17.09
CA ALA A 106 11.75 -1.97 -18.45
C ALA A 106 12.13 -0.57 -18.97
N ASN A 107 11.40 0.46 -18.54
CA ASN A 107 11.64 1.87 -18.90
C ASN A 107 12.59 2.60 -17.94
N LYS A 108 13.33 1.88 -17.09
CA LYS A 108 14.31 2.43 -16.12
C LYS A 108 13.69 3.46 -15.17
N LYS A 109 12.40 3.27 -14.84
CA LYS A 109 11.65 4.07 -13.88
C LYS A 109 11.55 3.38 -12.52
N ARG A 110 12.36 2.36 -12.27
CA ARG A 110 12.56 1.79 -10.93
C ARG A 110 14.04 1.81 -10.57
N LEU A 111 14.32 2.05 -9.29
CA LEU A 111 15.66 1.89 -8.71
C LEU A 111 15.86 0.43 -8.28
N PRO A 112 17.10 -0.05 -8.14
CA PRO A 112 17.38 -1.34 -7.52
C PRO A 112 16.73 -1.46 -6.14
N ARG A 113 16.19 -2.64 -5.81
CA ARG A 113 15.28 -2.83 -4.67
C ARG A 113 15.85 -2.48 -3.29
N LYS A 114 17.17 -2.64 -3.12
CA LYS A 114 17.89 -2.38 -1.87
C LYS A 114 18.48 -0.96 -1.80
N GLU A 115 18.16 -0.10 -2.76
CA GLU A 115 18.59 1.30 -2.74
C GLU A 115 17.87 2.09 -1.65
N ASP A 116 18.49 3.21 -1.28
CA ASP A 116 17.88 4.19 -0.38
C ASP A 116 16.55 4.69 -0.98
N PRO A 117 15.40 4.40 -0.34
CA PRO A 117 14.09 4.84 -0.80
C PRO A 117 13.94 6.36 -0.92
N GLU A 118 14.73 7.15 -0.17
CA GLU A 118 14.70 8.60 -0.29
C GLU A 118 15.22 9.09 -1.66
N ARG A 119 16.06 8.29 -2.33
CA ARG A 119 16.48 8.59 -3.70
C ARG A 119 15.31 8.64 -4.67
N VAL A 120 14.25 7.86 -4.45
CA VAL A 120 13.01 7.94 -5.23
C VAL A 120 12.40 9.34 -5.11
N ASN A 121 12.29 9.85 -3.88
CA ASN A 121 11.73 11.18 -3.63
C ASN A 121 12.60 12.26 -4.28
N ARG A 122 13.93 12.20 -4.10
CA ARG A 122 14.85 13.15 -4.74
C ARG A 122 14.75 13.13 -6.26
N ARG A 123 14.60 11.94 -6.87
CA ARG A 123 14.62 11.77 -8.33
C ARG A 123 13.29 12.11 -9.01
N TRP A 124 12.16 11.72 -8.40
CA TRP A 124 10.88 11.69 -9.11
C TRP A 124 9.76 12.49 -8.45
N SER A 125 9.86 12.91 -7.19
CA SER A 125 8.75 13.57 -6.48
C SER A 125 8.22 14.82 -7.21
N LYS A 126 9.12 15.70 -7.66
CA LYS A 126 8.75 16.94 -8.37
C LYS A 126 7.99 16.66 -9.67
N VAL A 127 8.49 15.74 -10.50
CA VAL A 127 7.90 15.45 -11.82
C VAL A 127 6.60 14.67 -11.70
N LEU A 128 6.50 13.76 -10.71
CA LEU A 128 5.30 12.99 -10.44
C LEU A 128 4.20 13.86 -9.80
N ASN A 129 4.54 14.74 -8.86
CA ASN A 129 3.57 15.69 -8.31
C ASN A 129 3.06 16.67 -9.38
N LYS A 130 3.93 17.13 -10.30
CA LYS A 130 3.48 17.97 -11.41
C LYS A 130 2.48 17.25 -12.31
N ARG A 131 2.69 15.94 -12.58
CA ARG A 131 1.73 15.14 -13.36
C ARG A 131 0.44 14.87 -12.57
N ALA A 132 0.55 14.57 -11.28
CA ALA A 132 -0.59 14.28 -10.42
C ALA A 132 -1.61 15.42 -10.41
N LYS A 133 -1.16 16.68 -10.46
CA LYS A 133 -2.03 17.86 -10.56
C LYS A 133 -2.95 17.89 -11.78
N LEU A 134 -2.70 17.07 -12.80
CA LEU A 134 -3.56 16.94 -13.97
C LEU A 134 -4.66 15.90 -13.79
N TRP A 135 -4.61 15.11 -12.72
CA TRP A 135 -5.65 14.16 -12.36
C TRP A 135 -6.67 14.88 -11.49
N ASP A 136 -7.95 14.62 -11.74
CA ASP A 136 -9.04 15.39 -11.13
C ASP A 136 -10.14 14.49 -10.54
N PHE A 137 -9.76 13.58 -9.63
CA PHE A 137 -10.70 12.70 -8.94
C PHE A 137 -10.98 13.12 -7.49
N LEU A 138 -10.27 14.13 -6.97
CA LEU A 138 -10.51 14.69 -5.64
C LEU A 138 -11.47 15.88 -5.69
N PRO A 139 -12.16 16.21 -4.58
CA PRO A 139 -13.09 17.33 -4.53
C PRO A 139 -12.45 18.68 -4.89
N GLU A 140 -13.28 19.65 -5.28
CA GLU A 140 -12.82 21.00 -5.60
C GLU A 140 -12.12 21.65 -4.39
N GLY A 141 -11.00 22.32 -4.64
CA GLY A 141 -10.13 22.90 -3.60
C GLY A 141 -9.03 21.96 -3.09
N GLU A 142 -9.06 20.67 -3.43
CA GLU A 142 -8.02 19.71 -3.04
C GLU A 142 -6.97 19.50 -4.14
N ASN A 143 -5.75 19.98 -3.91
CA ASN A 143 -4.66 19.83 -4.88
C ASN A 143 -4.13 18.39 -4.95
N MET A 144 -4.19 17.77 -6.12
CA MET A 144 -3.59 16.45 -6.31
C MET A 144 -2.07 16.45 -6.13
N THR A 145 -1.60 15.46 -5.37
CA THR A 145 -0.18 15.11 -5.21
C THR A 145 -0.06 13.60 -5.27
N TYR A 146 1.15 13.09 -5.49
CA TYR A 146 1.37 11.66 -5.58
C TYR A 146 0.94 10.92 -4.31
N HIS A 147 1.21 11.46 -3.13
CA HIS A 147 0.79 10.85 -1.86
C HIS A 147 -0.73 10.66 -1.78
N ARG A 148 -1.52 11.52 -2.44
CA ARG A 148 -2.98 11.46 -2.40
C ARG A 148 -3.58 10.34 -3.26
N THR A 149 -2.80 9.67 -4.11
CA THR A 149 -3.28 8.43 -4.76
C THR A 149 -3.62 7.35 -3.73
N ARG A 150 -2.89 7.30 -2.62
CA ARG A 150 -3.19 6.39 -1.50
C ARG A 150 -4.52 6.71 -0.82
N ALA A 151 -4.86 8.00 -0.73
CA ALA A 151 -6.15 8.42 -0.22
C ALA A 151 -7.29 8.05 -1.20
N GLY A 152 -7.09 8.30 -2.49
CA GLY A 152 -8.02 7.89 -3.55
C GLY A 152 -8.24 6.37 -3.57
N TYR A 153 -7.18 5.59 -3.37
CA TYR A 153 -7.26 4.14 -3.24
C TYR A 153 -8.19 3.72 -2.10
N VAL A 154 -7.97 4.29 -0.91
CA VAL A 154 -8.80 3.97 0.27
C VAL A 154 -10.26 4.34 0.01
N ALA A 155 -10.52 5.54 -0.52
CA ALA A 155 -11.88 5.98 -0.84
C ALA A 155 -12.58 5.03 -1.82
N ALA A 156 -11.89 4.65 -2.91
CA ALA A 156 -12.43 3.73 -3.92
C ALA A 156 -12.67 2.33 -3.34
N HIS A 157 -11.70 1.81 -2.56
CA HIS A 157 -11.81 0.50 -1.95
C HIS A 157 -12.99 0.41 -0.98
N LEU A 158 -13.18 1.44 -0.14
CA LEU A 158 -14.29 1.48 0.81
C LEU A 158 -15.65 1.58 0.11
N ASN A 159 -15.74 2.38 -0.96
CA ASN A 159 -16.94 2.47 -1.79
C ASN A 159 -17.28 1.13 -2.44
N ASN A 160 -16.27 0.39 -2.95
CA ASN A 160 -16.49 -0.89 -3.62
C ASN A 160 -16.81 -2.03 -2.65
N ALA A 161 -16.17 -2.07 -1.48
CA ALA A 161 -16.35 -3.13 -0.51
C ALA A 161 -17.66 -3.02 0.29
N ASN A 162 -18.43 -1.94 0.11
CA ASN A 162 -19.65 -1.63 0.87
C ASN A 162 -19.46 -1.76 2.40
N VAL A 163 -18.24 -1.46 2.86
CA VAL A 163 -17.84 -1.62 4.27
C VAL A 163 -18.41 -0.46 5.07
N LYS A 164 -19.16 -0.77 6.15
CA LYS A 164 -19.66 0.25 7.07
C LYS A 164 -18.49 1.04 7.68
N LEU A 165 -18.63 2.36 7.71
CA LEU A 165 -17.62 3.34 8.16
C LEU A 165 -16.97 3.08 9.54
N PHE A 166 -17.54 2.23 10.39
CA PHE A 166 -17.04 1.97 11.74
C PHE A 166 -16.03 0.80 11.83
N ASP A 167 -15.96 -0.09 10.85
CA ASP A 167 -15.13 -1.31 10.93
C ASP A 167 -13.92 -1.34 9.97
N TYR A 168 -13.77 -0.27 9.18
CA TYR A 168 -12.79 -0.24 8.09
C TYR A 168 -11.33 -0.06 8.56
N LEU A 169 -11.09 0.49 9.76
CA LEU A 169 -9.73 0.80 10.23
C LEU A 169 -8.84 -0.43 10.29
N THR A 170 -9.36 -1.54 10.82
CA THR A 170 -8.60 -2.80 10.91
C THR A 170 -8.24 -3.30 9.53
N GLN A 171 -9.21 -3.28 8.60
CA GLN A 171 -8.99 -3.70 7.21
C GLN A 171 -7.95 -2.82 6.51
N ILE A 172 -8.09 -1.50 6.60
CA ILE A 172 -7.18 -0.56 5.95
C ILE A 172 -5.78 -0.61 6.56
N ARG A 173 -5.64 -0.78 7.89
CA ARG A 173 -4.33 -1.02 8.53
C ARG A 173 -3.64 -2.23 7.93
N TRP A 174 -4.38 -3.32 7.73
CA TRP A 174 -3.86 -4.53 7.11
C TRP A 174 -3.40 -4.28 5.68
N ILE A 175 -4.29 -3.76 4.83
CA ILE A 175 -4.01 -3.48 3.41
C ILE A 175 -2.83 -2.53 3.27
N LEU A 176 -2.85 -1.39 3.97
CA LEU A 176 -1.86 -0.34 3.84
C LEU A 176 -0.51 -0.67 4.49
N GLY A 177 -0.47 -1.66 5.39
CA GLY A 177 0.71 -1.91 6.22
C GLY A 177 1.05 -0.71 7.09
N ASP A 178 0.04 0.10 7.46
CA ASP A 178 0.19 1.34 8.21
C ASP A 178 -0.60 1.24 9.50
N ASN A 179 -0.02 1.69 10.61
CA ASN A 179 -0.67 1.67 11.92
C ASN A 179 -0.96 3.08 12.44
N ASP A 180 -0.54 4.11 11.70
CA ASP A 180 -0.89 5.49 12.03
C ASP A 180 -2.39 5.73 11.76
N GLU A 181 -3.18 5.61 12.82
CA GLU A 181 -4.62 5.79 12.77
C GLU A 181 -5.01 7.21 12.34
N ALA A 182 -4.25 8.23 12.74
CA ALA A 182 -4.54 9.61 12.38
C ALA A 182 -4.39 9.81 10.87
N THR A 183 -3.34 9.24 10.27
CA THR A 183 -3.15 9.24 8.81
C THR A 183 -4.26 8.48 8.09
N ILE A 184 -4.65 7.30 8.60
CA ILE A 184 -5.73 6.50 7.98
C ILE A 184 -7.09 7.21 8.09
N ARG A 185 -7.39 7.82 9.23
CA ARG A 185 -8.62 8.61 9.42
C ARG A 185 -8.64 9.85 8.54
N ALA A 186 -7.49 10.47 8.30
CA ALA A 186 -7.40 11.58 7.35
C ALA A 186 -7.83 11.17 5.94
N TYR A 187 -7.66 9.90 5.54
CA TYR A 187 -8.12 9.41 4.25
C TYR A 187 -9.65 9.28 4.13
N GLN A 188 -10.39 9.21 5.24
CA GLN A 188 -11.87 9.15 5.21
C GLN A 188 -12.50 10.41 4.64
N ARG A 189 -11.81 11.55 4.74
CA ARG A 189 -12.32 12.84 4.27
C ARG A 189 -12.35 12.95 2.75
N TYR A 190 -11.70 12.02 2.05
CA TYR A 190 -11.68 12.05 0.59
C TYR A 190 -12.92 11.37 0.04
N GLU A 191 -13.78 12.18 -0.56
CA GLU A 191 -14.85 11.71 -1.42
C GLU A 191 -14.35 11.71 -2.87
N ILE A 192 -14.70 10.68 -3.63
CA ILE A 192 -14.43 10.68 -5.06
C ILE A 192 -15.50 11.53 -5.74
N LYS A 193 -15.08 12.46 -6.61
CA LYS A 193 -16.00 13.33 -7.35
C LYS A 193 -17.13 12.52 -8.03
N PRO A 194 -18.41 12.88 -7.85
CA PRO A 194 -19.52 12.26 -8.56
C PRO A 194 -19.31 12.30 -10.09
N GLY A 195 -19.63 11.20 -10.77
CA GLY A 195 -19.37 11.05 -12.21
C GLY A 195 -17.95 10.57 -12.56
N THR A 196 -17.04 10.47 -11.57
CA THR A 196 -15.80 9.70 -11.75
C THR A 196 -16.17 8.23 -11.90
N VAL A 197 -15.74 7.60 -13.00
CA VAL A 197 -15.95 6.17 -13.23
C VAL A 197 -15.17 5.40 -12.17
N THR A 198 -15.88 4.94 -11.14
CA THR A 198 -15.37 4.21 -9.98
C THR A 198 -15.77 2.74 -10.00
N LYS A 199 -16.67 2.37 -10.91
CA LYS A 199 -17.05 0.99 -11.21
C LYS A 199 -16.40 0.54 -12.51
N ILE A 200 -15.76 -0.62 -12.44
CA ILE A 200 -15.52 -1.50 -13.59
C ILE A 200 -16.84 -2.23 -13.87
#